data_AF-A0A0R2RH24-F1
#
_entry.id   AF-A0A0R2RH24-F1
#
_cell.length_a   1.000
_cell.length_b   1.000
_cell.length_c   1.000
_cell.angle_alpha   90.00
_cell.angle_beta   90.00
_cell.angle_gamma   90.00
#
_symmetry.space_group_name_H-M   'P 1'
#
loop_
_entity.id
_entity.type
_entity.pdbx_description
1 polymer ?
#
loop_
_entity_poly.entity_id
_entity_poly.type
_entity_poly.pdbx_seq_one_letter_code
_entity_poly.pdbx_strand_id
1 'polypeptide(L)'
;MRNNLRLVVNNPHKQIEEKHFFEKEELQVILDLYAKMVSEGSWKDYGLSISSKQVSFSVFRNAAENALYKICKNFKPKNKNLKYLITDTTGK
;
A
#
# COMPACT_ATOMS: atom_id res chain seq x y z
N MET A 1 -2.77 36.23 7.71
CA MET A 1 -3.19 35.37 6.59
C MET A 1 -4.05 34.25 7.16
N ARG A 2 -5.37 34.23 6.87
CA ARG A 2 -6.28 33.19 7.38
C ARG A 2 -6.54 32.18 6.28
N ASN A 3 -5.90 31.02 6.35
CA ASN A 3 -6.24 29.91 5.47
C ASN A 3 -7.46 29.20 6.04
N ASN A 4 -8.59 29.32 5.34
CA ASN A 4 -9.82 28.63 5.68
C ASN A 4 -9.68 27.15 5.27
N LEU A 5 -9.10 26.33 6.15
CA LEU A 5 -9.16 24.88 6.01
C LEU A 5 -10.64 24.46 6.14
N ARG A 6 -11.18 23.85 5.08
CA ARG A 6 -12.53 23.27 5.07
C ARG A 6 -12.41 21.77 4.86
N LEU A 7 -13.02 20.99 5.75
CA LEU A 7 -13.16 19.55 5.58
C LEU A 7 -14.20 19.30 4.48
N VAL A 8 -13.75 18.80 3.33
CA VAL A 8 -14.63 18.40 2.22
C VAL A 8 -14.91 16.91 2.33
N VAL A 9 -16.14 16.56 2.71
CA VAL A 9 -16.63 15.18 2.74
C VAL A 9 -17.35 14.90 1.41
N ASN A 10 -17.19 13.70 0.84
CA ASN A 10 -17.77 13.28 -0.45
C ASN A 10 -17.26 14.02 -1.69
N ASN A 11 -15.95 14.26 -1.76
CA ASN A 11 -15.34 14.82 -2.97
C ASN A 11 -15.45 13.82 -4.15
N PRO A 12 -16.15 14.14 -5.26
CA PRO A 12 -16.29 13.24 -6.41
C PRO A 12 -14.95 12.89 -7.07
N HIS A 13 -13.90 13.71 -6.91
CA HIS A 13 -12.53 13.34 -7.31
C HIS A 13 -12.01 12.09 -6.57
N LYS A 14 -12.52 11.80 -5.38
CA LYS A 14 -12.14 10.63 -4.57
C LYS A 14 -12.58 9.30 -5.20
N GLN A 15 -13.65 9.28 -5.98
CA GLN A 15 -14.11 8.07 -6.67
C GLN A 15 -13.12 7.59 -7.75
N ILE A 16 -12.33 8.50 -8.33
CA ILE A 16 -11.26 8.15 -9.28
C ILE A 16 -10.05 7.55 -8.52
N GLU A 17 -9.81 7.96 -7.27
CA GLU A 17 -8.76 7.42 -6.40
C GLU A 17 -9.12 6.06 -5.80
N GLU A 18 -10.40 5.72 -5.61
CA GLU A 18 -10.82 4.40 -5.11
C GLU A 18 -10.34 3.24 -6.01
N LYS A 19 -10.17 3.48 -7.31
CA LYS A 19 -9.56 2.50 -8.23
C LYS A 19 -8.04 2.36 -8.08
N HIS A 20 -7.39 3.29 -7.39
CA HIS A 20 -5.95 3.34 -7.18
C HIS A 20 -5.55 2.84 -5.77
N PHE A 21 -6.33 1.92 -5.19
CA PHE A 21 -6.03 1.31 -3.89
C PHE A 21 -6.29 -0.20 -3.87
N PHE A 22 -5.90 -0.85 -2.76
CA PHE A 22 -6.28 -2.22 -2.48
C PHE A 22 -7.79 -2.30 -2.21
N GLU A 23 -8.45 -3.29 -2.78
CA GLU A 23 -9.82 -3.64 -2.43
C GLU A 23 -9.86 -4.20 -1.00
N LYS A 24 -11.02 -4.15 -0.35
CA LYS A 24 -11.16 -4.56 1.06
C LYS A 24 -10.61 -5.97 1.32
N GLU A 25 -10.92 -6.91 0.43
CA GLU A 25 -10.46 -8.31 0.54
C GLU A 25 -8.94 -8.42 0.36
N GLU A 26 -8.35 -7.69 -0.59
CA GLU A 26 -6.91 -7.66 -0.81
C GLU A 26 -6.17 -7.07 0.41
N LEU A 27 -6.68 -5.96 0.94
CA LEU A 27 -6.10 -5.32 2.11
C LEU A 27 -6.21 -6.21 3.34
N GLN A 28 -7.33 -6.91 3.54
CA GLN A 28 -7.51 -7.84 4.65
C GLN A 28 -6.43 -8.93 4.62
N VAL A 29 -6.19 -9.57 3.47
CA VAL A 29 -5.15 -10.60 3.33
C VAL A 29 -3.77 -10.05 3.66
N ILE A 30 -3.46 -8.83 3.21
CA ILE A 30 -2.18 -8.17 3.50
C ILE A 30 -2.04 -7.90 5.01
N LEU A 31 -3.10 -7.42 5.66
CA LEU A 31 -3.10 -7.11 7.08
C LEU A 31 -3.05 -8.37 7.96
N ASP A 32 -3.70 -9.46 7.55
CA ASP A 32 -3.64 -10.75 8.25
C ASP A 32 -2.21 -11.32 8.22
N LEU A 33 -1.57 -11.25 7.05
CA LEU A 33 -0.15 -11.60 6.92
C LEU A 33 0.72 -10.70 7.80
N TYR A 34 0.49 -9.39 7.78
CA TYR A 34 1.23 -8.44 8.59
C TYR A 34 1.10 -8.74 10.09
N ALA A 35 -0.12 -8.97 10.58
CA ALA A 35 -0.38 -9.30 11.99
C ALA A 35 0.38 -10.56 12.41
N LYS A 36 0.39 -11.60 11.57
CA LYS A 36 1.17 -12.82 11.83
C LYS A 36 2.66 -12.52 11.95
N MET A 37 3.24 -11.79 11.00
CA MET A 37 4.68 -11.49 11.01
C MET A 37 5.09 -10.53 12.14
N VAL A 38 4.20 -9.66 12.59
CA VAL A 38 4.39 -8.85 13.80
C VAL A 38 4.39 -9.72 15.05
N SER A 39 3.47 -10.68 15.15
CA SER A 39 3.42 -11.62 16.29
C SER A 39 4.68 -12.49 16.40
N GLU A 40 5.30 -12.80 15.27
CA GLU A 40 6.58 -13.51 15.19
C GLU A 40 7.80 -12.60 15.43
N GLY A 41 7.59 -11.28 15.62
CA GLY A 41 8.65 -10.30 15.83
C GLY A 41 9.48 -9.95 14.57
N SER A 42 9.05 -10.43 13.40
CA SER A 42 9.76 -10.22 12.13
C SER A 42 9.51 -8.83 11.55
N TRP A 43 8.29 -8.31 11.66
CA TRP A 43 7.90 -6.99 11.15
C TRP A 43 7.53 -6.06 12.30
N LYS A 44 7.75 -4.75 12.14
CA LYS A 44 7.44 -3.76 13.17
C LYS A 44 6.63 -2.58 12.67
N ASP A 45 6.78 -2.22 11.40
CA ASP A 45 6.10 -1.06 10.83
C ASP A 45 5.72 -1.33 9.37
N TYR A 46 4.81 -0.52 8.85
CA TYR A 46 4.40 -0.57 7.45
C TYR A 46 4.12 0.82 6.88
N GLY A 47 4.22 0.93 5.56
CA GLY A 47 3.96 2.16 4.83
C GLY A 47 3.12 1.89 3.60
N LEU A 48 2.16 2.77 3.33
CA LEU A 48 1.35 2.74 2.13
C LEU A 48 1.82 3.83 1.17
N SER A 49 2.02 3.46 -0.10
CA SER A 49 2.39 4.42 -1.14
C SER A 49 1.45 4.24 -2.33
N ILE A 50 0.81 5.32 -2.75
CA ILE A 50 -0.12 5.32 -3.88
C ILE A 50 0.46 6.18 -4.98
N SER A 51 0.40 5.68 -6.21
CA SER A 51 0.76 6.40 -7.42
C SER A 51 -0.29 6.19 -8.50
N SER A 52 -0.21 6.90 -9.62
CA SER A 52 -1.11 6.65 -10.76
C SER A 52 -0.92 5.29 -11.44
N LYS A 53 0.18 4.57 -11.13
CA LYS A 53 0.52 3.27 -11.75
C LYS A 53 0.22 2.08 -10.84
N GLN A 54 0.50 2.23 -9.55
CA GLN A 54 0.37 1.17 -8.56
C GLN A 54 0.14 1.72 -7.15
N VAL A 55 -0.41 0.87 -6.28
CA VAL A 55 -0.33 1.02 -4.82
C VAL A 55 0.63 -0.02 -4.29
N SER A 56 1.32 0.32 -3.20
CA SER A 56 2.19 -0.60 -2.49
C SER A 56 2.03 -0.54 -0.99
N PHE A 57 2.11 -1.72 -0.37
CA PHE A 57 2.27 -1.93 1.06
C PHE A 57 3.71 -2.35 1.33
N SER A 58 4.49 -1.45 1.90
CA SER A 58 5.89 -1.66 2.27
C SER A 58 5.98 -2.09 3.73
N VAL A 59 6.75 -3.12 4.04
CA VAL A 59 6.97 -3.57 5.43
C VAL A 59 8.37 -3.29 5.89
N PHE A 60 8.52 -2.92 7.16
CA PHE A 60 9.79 -2.49 7.74
C PHE A 60 10.09 -3.25 9.02
N ARG A 61 11.38 -3.56 9.23
CA ARG A 61 11.86 -4.08 10.50
C ARG A 61 12.08 -2.96 11.51
N ASN A 62 12.49 -1.79 11.05
CA ASN A 62 12.67 -0.56 11.82
C ASN A 62 12.26 0.63 10.95
N ALA A 63 11.70 1.69 11.54
CA ALA A 63 11.16 2.84 10.80
C ALA A 63 12.20 3.62 9.96
N ALA A 64 13.49 3.49 10.26
CA ALA A 64 14.59 4.17 9.55
C ALA A 64 15.28 3.28 8.48
N GLU A 65 14.83 2.04 8.29
CA GLU A 65 15.43 1.10 7.34
C GLU A 65 14.68 1.06 6.00
N ASN A 66 15.34 0.50 4.98
CA ASN A 66 14.68 0.17 3.72
C ASN A 66 13.58 -0.88 3.94
N ALA A 67 12.53 -0.81 3.14
CA ALA A 67 11.44 -1.78 3.19
C ALA A 67 11.97 -3.20 2.92
N LEU A 68 11.69 -4.14 3.83
CA LEU A 68 12.07 -5.55 3.69
C LEU A 68 11.38 -6.19 2.49
N TYR A 69 10.07 -5.94 2.41
CA TYR A 69 9.23 -6.41 1.32
C TYR A 69 8.26 -5.30 0.92
N LYS A 70 7.78 -5.39 -0.30
CA LYS A 70 6.80 -4.48 -0.86
C LYS A 70 5.78 -5.25 -1.68
N ILE A 71 4.56 -5.31 -1.17
CA ILE A 71 3.42 -5.92 -1.86
C ILE A 71 2.77 -4.84 -2.71
N CYS A 72 2.68 -5.05 -4.02
CA CYS A 72 2.22 -4.05 -4.99
C CYS A 72 0.98 -4.54 -5.74
N LYS A 73 0.06 -3.63 -6.06
CA LYS A 73 -1.03 -3.82 -7.03
C LYS A 73 -0.87 -2.82 -8.16
N ASN A 74 -0.70 -3.32 -9.38
CA ASN A 74 -0.64 -2.52 -10.60
C ASN A 74 -2.06 -2.26 -11.13
N PHE A 75 -2.37 -0.99 -11.41
CA PHE A 75 -3.71 -0.61 -11.89
C PHE A 75 -3.90 -0.85 -13.39
N LYS A 76 -2.80 -0.81 -14.15
CA LYS A 76 -2.78 -1.05 -15.60
C LYS A 76 -1.72 -2.10 -15.94
N PRO A 77 -1.90 -3.36 -15.51
CA PRO A 77 -0.91 -4.40 -15.74
C PRO A 77 -0.89 -4.80 -17.23
N LYS A 78 0.31 -5.02 -17.78
CA LYS A 78 0.47 -5.49 -19.18
C LYS A 78 -0.07 -6.92 -19.39
N ASN A 79 -0.06 -7.72 -18.33
CA ASN A 79 -0.56 -9.10 -18.29
C ASN A 79 -1.33 -9.28 -16.97
N LYS A 80 -2.45 -10.03 -16.98
CA LYS A 80 -3.23 -10.33 -15.77
C LYS A 80 -2.38 -10.89 -14.63
N ASN A 81 -1.36 -11.70 -14.95
CA ASN A 81 -0.45 -12.28 -13.96
C ASN A 81 0.46 -11.24 -13.27
N LEU A 82 0.56 -10.03 -13.81
CA LEU A 82 1.34 -8.93 -13.27
C LEU A 82 0.48 -7.93 -12.48
N LYS A 83 -0.77 -8.30 -12.15
CA LYS A 83 -1.65 -7.45 -11.33
C LYS A 83 -1.06 -7.24 -9.95
N TYR A 84 -0.48 -8.28 -9.34
CA TYR A 84 0.20 -8.18 -8.05
C TYR A 84 1.67 -8.58 -8.18
N LEU A 85 2.52 -7.95 -7.37
CA LEU A 85 3.95 -8.22 -7.31
C LEU A 85 4.43 -8.09 -5.88
N ILE A 86 5.37 -8.93 -5.46
CA ILE A 86 6.12 -8.78 -4.22
C ILE A 86 7.56 -8.55 -4.60
N THR A 87 8.17 -7.49 -4.08
CA THR A 87 9.60 -7.21 -4.26
C THR A 87 10.28 -7.14 -2.90
N ASP A 88 11.53 -7.59 -2.83
CA ASP A 88 12.38 -7.43 -1.65
C ASP A 88 13.21 -6.13 -1.68
N THR A 89 14.12 -5.98 -0.72
CA THR A 89 15.08 -4.85 -0.65
C THR A 89 15.97 -4.69 -1.89
N THR A 90 16.14 -5.77 -2.68
CA THR A 90 16.95 -5.78 -3.90
C THR A 90 16.13 -5.49 -5.15
N GLY A 91 14.80 -5.40 -5.03
CA GLY A 91 13.88 -5.17 -6.15
C GLY A 91 13.71 -6.39 -7.06
N LYS A 92 14.10 -7.58 -6.59
CA LYS A 92 13.88 -8.85 -7.28
C LYS A 92 12.51 -9.45 -6.97
#